data_AF-A0A3C0Y6Q0-F1
#
_entry.id   AF-A0A3C0Y6Q0-F1
#
_cell.length_a   1.000
_cell.length_b   1.000
_cell.length_c   1.000
_cell.angle_alpha   90.00
_cell.angle_beta   90.00
_cell.angle_gamma   90.00
#
_symmetry.space_group_name_H-M   'P 1'
#
loop_
_entity.id
_entity.type
_entity.pdbx_description
1 polymer ?
#
loop_
_entity_poly.entity_id
_entity_poly.type
_entity_poly.pdbx_seq_one_letter_code
_entity_poly.pdbx_strand_id
1 'polypeptide(L)'
;VTKIFGVIMTLVGAFMGGALAMRFGVMRVLMLGAVLSAASNLLFAWLGTRGHDVNALILVISADNLSSGIASAAFIAYLSSLTNVNYSATQYALFSSMMLLLPKFLAGYSGKYVDAFGYSHFFTATALLGLPVLLLVWLASRTKVPQTQ
;
A
#
# COMPACT_ATOMS: atom_id res chain seq x y z
N VAL A 1 -0.83 -4.70 -23.37
CA VAL A 1 -0.99 -5.92 -22.54
C VAL A 1 -0.88 -5.64 -21.04
N THR A 2 -0.12 -4.62 -20.61
CA THR A 2 0.23 -4.35 -19.20
C THR A 2 -0.88 -3.75 -18.32
N LYS A 3 -1.76 -2.88 -18.84
CA LYS A 3 -2.77 -2.21 -18.00
C LYS A 3 -3.83 -3.18 -17.46
N ILE A 4 -4.37 -4.06 -18.30
CA ILE A 4 -5.42 -5.02 -17.90
C ILE A 4 -4.86 -6.06 -16.94
N PHE A 5 -3.65 -6.56 -17.21
CA PHE A 5 -3.00 -7.55 -16.34
C PHE A 5 -2.71 -6.98 -14.94
N GLY A 6 -2.18 -5.75 -14.86
CA GLY A 6 -1.96 -5.07 -13.59
C GLY A 6 -3.26 -4.89 -12.79
N VAL A 7 -4.34 -4.46 -13.44
CA VAL A 7 -5.66 -4.32 -12.80
C VAL A 7 -6.16 -5.65 -12.26
N ILE A 8 -6.03 -6.74 -13.03
CA ILE A 8 -6.42 -8.08 -12.56
C ILE A 8 -5.62 -8.47 -11.32
N MET A 9 -4.30 -8.26 -11.31
CA MET A 9 -3.45 -8.57 -10.15
C MET A 9 -3.84 -7.75 -8.91
N THR A 10 -4.19 -6.48 -9.07
CA THR A 10 -4.69 -5.66 -7.97
C THR A 10 -6.04 -6.15 -7.45
N LEU A 11 -6.96 -6.54 -8.34
CA LEU A 11 -8.26 -7.09 -7.93
C LEU A 11 -8.11 -8.43 -7.19
N VAL A 12 -7.23 -9.31 -7.67
CA VAL A 12 -6.89 -10.56 -6.99
C VAL A 12 -6.29 -10.26 -5.62
N GLY A 13 -5.36 -9.32 -5.55
CA GLY A 13 -4.76 -8.88 -4.28
C GLY A 13 -5.78 -8.32 -3.31
N ALA A 14 -6.73 -7.51 -3.79
CA ALA A 14 -7.79 -6.94 -2.96
C ALA A 14 -8.72 -8.03 -2.41
N PHE A 15 -9.11 -8.99 -3.24
CA PHE A 15 -9.92 -10.13 -2.80
C PHE A 15 -9.18 -10.98 -1.77
N MET A 16 -7.90 -11.31 -2.02
CA MET A 16 -7.06 -12.03 -1.08
C MET A 16 -6.88 -11.25 0.23
N GLY A 17 -6.62 -9.95 0.17
CA GLY A 17 -6.49 -9.09 1.34
C GLY A 17 -7.75 -9.04 2.18
N GLY A 18 -8.92 -8.92 1.53
CA GLY A 18 -10.22 -8.98 2.20
C GLY A 18 -10.46 -10.34 2.88
N ALA A 19 -10.22 -11.44 2.15
CA ALA A 19 -10.37 -12.80 2.70
C ALA A 19 -9.42 -13.07 3.88
N LEU A 20 -8.16 -12.65 3.77
CA LEU A 20 -7.19 -12.74 4.85
C LEU A 20 -7.61 -11.88 6.04
N ALA A 21 -8.17 -10.68 5.81
CA ALA A 21 -8.57 -9.78 6.88
C ALA A 21 -9.76 -10.34 7.68
N MET A 22 -10.71 -10.99 6.99
CA MET A 22 -11.81 -11.71 7.63
C MET A 22 -11.30 -12.89 8.47
N ARG A 23 -10.28 -13.62 8.01
CA ARG A 23 -9.78 -14.82 8.70
C ARG A 23 -8.78 -14.54 9.82
N PHE A 24 -7.87 -13.59 9.62
CA PHE A 24 -6.72 -13.35 10.52
C PHE A 24 -6.81 -12.03 11.28
N GLY A 25 -7.78 -11.17 10.94
CA GLY A 25 -7.98 -9.85 11.53
C GLY A 25 -7.30 -8.73 10.72
N VAL A 26 -7.97 -7.58 10.68
CA VAL A 26 -7.58 -6.42 9.86
C VAL A 26 -6.16 -5.93 10.16
N MET A 27 -5.79 -5.78 11.43
CA MET A 27 -4.45 -5.29 11.83
C MET A 27 -3.30 -6.15 11.30
N ARG A 28 -3.46 -7.48 11.31
CA ARG A 28 -2.41 -8.40 10.84
C ARG A 28 -2.22 -8.30 9.34
N VAL A 29 -3.32 -8.17 8.59
CA VAL A 29 -3.26 -8.03 7.13
C VAL A 29 -2.77 -6.64 6.73
N LEU A 30 -3.11 -5.60 7.49
CA LEU A 30 -2.57 -4.26 7.29
C LEU A 30 -1.04 -4.25 7.45
N MET A 31 -0.53 -4.93 8.48
CA MET A 31 0.90 -5.11 8.69
C MET A 31 1.55 -5.87 7.51
N LEU A 32 0.92 -6.96 7.08
CA LEU A 32 1.40 -7.77 5.95
C LEU A 32 1.42 -6.95 4.65
N GLY A 33 0.39 -6.16 4.35
CA GLY A 33 0.34 -5.26 3.20
C GLY A 33 1.45 -4.21 3.24
N ALA A 34 1.72 -3.62 4.41
CA ALA A 34 2.82 -2.67 4.57
C ALA A 34 4.20 -3.32 4.33
N VAL A 35 4.42 -4.55 4.83
CA VAL A 35 5.67 -5.29 4.58
C VAL A 35 5.81 -5.63 3.10
N LEU A 36 4.74 -6.14 2.47
CA LEU A 36 4.75 -6.48 1.06
C LEU A 36 4.99 -5.25 0.18
N SER A 37 4.48 -4.07 0.55
CA SER A 37 4.68 -2.82 -0.21
C SER A 37 6.11 -2.31 -0.07
N ALA A 38 6.70 -2.39 1.12
CA ALA A 38 8.12 -2.08 1.28
C ALA A 38 9.01 -3.06 0.49
N ALA A 39 8.67 -4.35 0.50
CA ALA A 39 9.38 -5.38 -0.25
C ALA A 39 9.27 -5.18 -1.78
N SER A 40 8.09 -4.82 -2.30
CA SER A 40 7.92 -4.55 -3.74
C SER A 40 8.73 -3.33 -4.18
N ASN A 41 8.82 -2.28 -3.35
CA ASN A 41 9.70 -1.14 -3.61
C ASN A 41 11.19 -1.56 -3.68
N LEU A 42 11.65 -2.45 -2.80
CA LEU A 42 13.02 -2.98 -2.89
C LEU A 42 13.26 -3.79 -4.17
N LEU A 43 12.26 -4.55 -4.63
CA LEU A 43 12.33 -5.25 -5.91
C LEU A 43 12.47 -4.28 -7.09
N PHE A 44 11.82 -3.11 -7.05
CA PHE A 44 12.03 -2.05 -8.05
C PHE A 44 13.42 -1.42 -7.96
N ALA A 45 13.94 -1.18 -6.76
CA ALA A 45 15.31 -0.67 -6.58
C ALA A 45 16.35 -1.63 -7.18
N TRP A 46 16.15 -2.93 -6.98
CA TRP A 46 16.96 -4.00 -7.59
C TRP A 46 16.78 -4.08 -9.11
N LEU A 47 15.55 -3.94 -9.61
CA LEU A 47 15.27 -3.93 -11.05
C LEU A 47 16.02 -2.78 -11.75
N GLY A 48 16.17 -1.63 -11.09
CA GLY A 48 16.98 -0.52 -11.59
C GLY A 48 18.45 -0.85 -11.86
N THR A 49 18.98 -1.93 -11.29
CA THR A 49 20.35 -2.42 -11.53
C THR A 49 20.46 -3.48 -12.63
N ARG A 50 19.34 -4.05 -13.08
CA ARG A 50 19.27 -5.23 -13.95
C ARG A 50 19.23 -4.93 -15.46
N GLY A 51 19.22 -3.66 -15.87
CA GLY A 51 19.12 -3.28 -17.29
C GLY A 51 17.75 -3.56 -17.91
N HIS A 52 17.67 -3.67 -19.24
CA HIS A 52 16.42 -3.86 -19.97
C HIS A 52 15.95 -5.34 -19.94
N ASP A 53 15.34 -5.77 -18.84
CA ASP A 53 14.71 -7.08 -18.70
C ASP A 53 13.19 -6.94 -18.51
N VAL A 54 12.43 -7.21 -19.58
CA VAL A 54 10.97 -7.10 -19.60
C VAL A 54 10.31 -8.16 -18.72
N ASN A 55 10.91 -9.35 -18.59
CA ASN A 55 10.34 -10.42 -17.77
C ASN A 55 10.46 -10.07 -16.28
N ALA A 56 11.63 -9.57 -15.87
CA ALA A 56 11.84 -9.07 -14.51
C ALA A 56 10.90 -7.90 -14.19
N LEU A 57 10.69 -6.98 -15.14
CA LEU A 57 9.74 -5.86 -15.00
C LEU A 57 8.30 -6.36 -14.79
N ILE A 58 7.85 -7.34 -15.58
CA ILE A 58 6.50 -7.93 -15.44
C ILE A 58 6.32 -8.55 -14.06
N LEU A 59 7.30 -9.32 -13.58
CA LEU A 59 7.24 -9.96 -12.26
C LEU A 59 7.18 -8.94 -11.12
N VAL A 60 8.03 -7.91 -11.16
CA VAL A 60 8.07 -6.86 -10.12
C VAL A 60 6.76 -6.07 -10.09
N ILE A 61 6.24 -5.66 -11.25
CA ILE A 61 4.95 -4.95 -11.35
C ILE A 61 3.79 -5.83 -10.88
N SER A 62 3.84 -7.14 -11.16
CA SER A 62 2.79 -8.07 -10.73
C SER A 62 2.79 -8.24 -9.21
N ALA A 63 3.97 -8.39 -8.60
CA ALA A 63 4.13 -8.45 -7.16
C ALA A 63 3.68 -7.15 -6.47
N ASP A 64 4.01 -6.00 -7.06
CA ASP A 64 3.59 -4.70 -6.56
C ASP A 64 2.08 -4.49 -6.61
N ASN A 65 1.44 -4.83 -7.74
CA ASN A 65 -0.01 -4.73 -7.87
C ASN A 65 -0.76 -5.63 -6.89
N LEU A 66 -0.27 -6.86 -6.70
CA LEU A 66 -0.83 -7.80 -5.72
C LEU A 66 -0.72 -7.24 -4.30
N SER A 67 0.47 -6.75 -3.94
CA SER A 67 0.76 -6.11 -2.65
C SER A 67 -0.15 -4.89 -2.41
N SER A 68 -0.25 -4.01 -3.41
CA SER A 68 -1.11 -2.84 -3.39
C SER A 68 -2.59 -3.20 -3.20
N GLY A 69 -3.06 -4.27 -3.84
CA GLY A 69 -4.42 -4.78 -3.64
C GLY A 69 -4.66 -5.24 -2.20
N ILE A 70 -3.75 -6.04 -1.64
CA ILE A 70 -3.85 -6.53 -0.26
C ILE A 70 -3.82 -5.37 0.74
N ALA A 71 -2.87 -4.46 0.60
CA ALA A 71 -2.72 -3.29 1.47
C ALA A 71 -3.97 -2.39 1.40
N SER A 72 -4.48 -2.13 0.20
CA SER A 72 -5.67 -1.30 -0.01
C SER A 72 -6.91 -1.89 0.65
N ALA A 73 -7.15 -3.19 0.47
CA ALA A 73 -8.29 -3.88 1.11
C ALA A 73 -8.20 -3.83 2.64
N ALA A 74 -7.02 -4.10 3.20
CA ALA A 74 -6.80 -4.03 4.65
C ALA A 74 -6.96 -2.61 5.19
N PHE A 75 -6.49 -1.61 4.45
CA PHE A 75 -6.58 -0.21 4.85
C PHE A 75 -8.03 0.30 4.85
N ILE A 76 -8.81 -0.05 3.83
CA ILE A 76 -10.25 0.27 3.78
C ILE A 76 -10.99 -0.40 4.95
N ALA A 77 -10.72 -1.68 5.21
CA ALA A 77 -11.31 -2.39 6.34
C ALA A 77 -10.92 -1.74 7.69
N TYR A 78 -9.68 -1.24 7.81
CA TYR A 78 -9.24 -0.52 9.00
C TYR A 78 -9.96 0.81 9.18
N LEU A 79 -10.06 1.63 8.12
CA LEU A 79 -10.81 2.88 8.17
C LEU A 79 -12.27 2.64 8.56
N SER A 80 -12.91 1.61 7.97
CA SER A 80 -14.28 1.23 8.31
C SER A 80 -14.44 0.88 9.80
N SER A 81 -13.42 0.31 10.43
CA SER A 81 -13.44 0.01 11.87
C SER A 81 -13.26 1.24 12.76
N LEU A 82 -12.73 2.35 12.22
CA LEU A 82 -12.54 3.61 12.94
C LEU A 82 -13.70 4.58 12.76
N THR A 83 -14.53 4.41 11.73
CA THR A 83 -15.68 5.27 11.47
C THR A 83 -16.88 4.90 12.35
N ASN A 84 -17.29 5.80 13.23
CA ASN A 84 -18.53 5.69 13.97
C ASN A 84 -19.71 6.16 13.10
N VAL A 85 -20.80 5.39 13.07
CA VAL A 85 -21.97 5.58 12.18
C VAL A 85 -22.67 6.94 12.41
N ASN A 86 -22.49 7.55 13.60
CA ASN A 86 -23.26 8.72 14.07
C ASN A 86 -22.86 10.09 13.49
N TYR A 87 -21.67 10.28 12.91
CA TYR A 87 -21.21 11.55 12.29
C TYR A 87 -20.57 11.33 10.90
N SER A 88 -21.02 10.29 10.21
CA SER A 88 -20.23 9.53 9.24
C SER A 88 -19.90 10.25 7.92
N ALA A 89 -20.75 11.14 7.42
CA ALA A 89 -20.59 11.69 6.06
C ALA A 89 -19.37 12.63 5.94
N THR A 90 -19.22 13.59 6.85
CA THR A 90 -18.13 14.57 6.79
C THR A 90 -16.79 13.98 7.25
N GLN A 91 -16.78 13.13 8.28
CA GLN A 91 -15.55 12.45 8.73
C GLN A 91 -15.02 11.46 7.70
N TYR A 92 -15.89 10.66 7.07
CA TYR A 92 -15.46 9.75 6.01
C TYR A 92 -14.95 10.53 4.79
N ALA A 93 -15.62 11.62 4.40
CA ALA A 93 -15.16 12.50 3.33
C ALA A 93 -13.79 13.11 3.64
N LEU A 94 -13.55 13.55 4.89
CA LEU A 94 -12.27 14.11 5.32
C LEU A 94 -11.15 13.06 5.29
N PHE A 95 -11.37 11.87 5.88
CA PHE A 95 -10.38 10.79 5.87
C PHE A 95 -10.09 10.27 4.46
N SER A 96 -11.13 10.10 3.62
CA SER A 96 -10.98 9.68 2.23
C SER A 96 -10.24 10.73 1.39
N SER A 97 -10.56 12.02 1.58
CA SER A 97 -9.86 13.11 0.90
C SER A 97 -8.38 13.15 1.29
N MET A 98 -8.07 12.99 2.57
CA MET A 98 -6.68 12.96 3.05
C MET A 98 -5.92 11.73 2.54
N MET A 99 -6.57 10.56 2.51
CA MET A 99 -6.04 9.33 1.94
C MET A 99 -5.71 9.47 0.45
N LEU A 100 -6.52 10.20 -0.32
CA LEU A 100 -6.36 10.30 -1.77
C LEU A 100 -5.46 11.47 -2.20
N LEU A 101 -5.63 12.65 -1.60
CA LEU A 101 -4.93 13.85 -2.03
C LEU A 101 -3.47 13.87 -1.60
N LEU A 102 -3.16 13.51 -0.35
CA LEU A 102 -1.82 13.66 0.19
C LEU A 102 -0.80 12.77 -0.54
N PRO A 103 -1.05 11.47 -0.77
CA PRO A 103 -0.14 10.63 -1.54
C PRO A 103 -0.02 11.08 -3.00
N LYS A 104 -1.13 11.56 -3.60
CA LYS A 104 -1.14 11.99 -5.01
C LYS A 104 -0.38 13.30 -5.21
N PHE A 105 -0.45 14.21 -4.24
CA PHE A 105 0.36 15.41 -4.21
C PHE A 105 1.85 15.08 -4.14
N LEU A 106 2.25 14.22 -3.20
CA LEU A 106 3.64 13.77 -3.07
C LEU A 106 4.14 13.04 -4.33
N ALA A 107 3.30 12.18 -4.92
CA ALA A 107 3.60 11.49 -6.18
C ALA A 107 3.79 12.46 -7.37
N GLY A 108 3.19 13.66 -7.33
CA GLY A 108 3.44 14.69 -8.35
C GLY A 108 4.89 15.19 -8.36
N TYR A 109 5.58 15.17 -7.21
CA TYR A 109 6.97 15.61 -7.08
C TYR A 109 7.98 14.48 -7.27
N SER A 110 7.55 13.21 -7.30
CA SER A 110 8.46 12.08 -7.42
C SER A 110 9.26 12.07 -8.72
N GLY A 111 8.69 12.59 -9.82
CA GLY A 111 9.38 12.70 -11.10
C GLY A 111 10.65 13.53 -11.01
N LYS A 112 10.57 14.73 -10.42
CA LYS A 112 11.74 15.61 -10.23
C LYS A 112 12.81 14.98 -9.34
N TYR A 113 12.39 14.18 -8.35
CA TYR A 113 13.33 13.45 -7.50
C TYR A 113 14.06 12.35 -8.30
N VAL A 114 13.33 11.58 -9.10
CA VAL A 114 13.91 10.53 -9.96
C VAL A 114 14.83 11.13 -11.01
N ASP A 115 14.49 12.28 -11.58
CA ASP A 115 15.35 12.98 -12.56
C ASP A 115 16.70 13.40 -11.96
N ALA A 116 16.72 13.73 -10.66
CA ALA A 116 17.93 14.17 -9.95
C ALA A 116 18.74 13.02 -9.32
N PHE A 117 18.07 12.00 -8.77
CA PHE A 117 18.69 10.94 -7.96
C PHE A 117 18.57 9.54 -8.56
N GLY A 118 17.82 9.38 -9.64
CA GLY A 118 17.59 8.09 -10.31
C GLY A 118 16.56 7.19 -9.61
N TYR A 119 16.14 6.14 -10.33
CA TYR A 119 15.10 5.22 -9.87
C TYR A 119 15.52 4.39 -8.64
N SER A 120 16.78 3.94 -8.57
CA SER A 120 17.23 3.06 -7.48
C SER A 120 17.16 3.76 -6.12
N HIS A 121 17.63 5.02 -6.03
CA HIS A 121 17.54 5.82 -4.81
C HIS A 121 16.08 6.15 -4.45
N PHE A 122 15.24 6.46 -5.43
CA PHE A 122 13.83 6.72 -5.21
C PHE A 122 13.12 5.53 -4.56
N PHE A 123 13.25 4.34 -5.14
CA PHE A 123 12.59 3.13 -4.63
C PHE A 123 13.16 2.67 -3.27
N THR A 124 14.45 2.91 -3.02
CA THR A 124 15.04 2.64 -1.71
C THR A 124 14.49 3.61 -0.65
N ALA A 125 14.37 4.91 -0.99
CA ALA A 125 13.80 5.91 -0.10
C ALA A 125 12.33 5.61 0.23
N THR A 126 11.52 5.19 -0.75
CA THR A 126 10.12 4.81 -0.51
C THR A 126 10.00 3.51 0.29
N ALA A 127 10.92 2.55 0.11
CA ALA A 127 10.99 1.38 0.98
C ALA A 127 11.33 1.74 2.44
N LEU A 128 12.25 2.69 2.65
CA LEU A 128 12.59 3.20 3.99
C LEU A 128 11.43 3.94 4.64
N LEU A 129 10.61 4.67 3.87
CA LEU A 129 9.34 5.24 4.36
C LEU A 129 8.33 4.16 4.81
N GLY A 130 8.49 2.91 4.37
CA GLY A 130 7.75 1.77 4.89
C GLY A 130 8.05 1.48 6.37
N LEU A 131 9.28 1.74 6.84
CA LEU A 131 9.66 1.49 8.24
C LEU A 131 8.84 2.27 9.28
N PRO A 132 8.68 3.61 9.17
CA PRO A 132 7.82 4.34 10.09
C PRO A 132 6.36 3.90 9.97
N VAL A 133 5.88 3.54 8.77
CA VAL A 133 4.53 3.00 8.60
C VAL A 133 4.34 1.69 9.34
N LEU A 134 5.30 0.76 9.23
CA LEU A 134 5.30 -0.51 9.97
C LEU A 134 5.29 -0.27 11.49
N LEU A 135 6.08 0.68 11.97
CA LEU A 135 6.10 1.07 13.39
C LEU A 135 4.75 1.63 13.83
N LEU A 136 4.12 2.49 13.04
CA LEU A 136 2.80 3.05 13.34
C LEU A 136 1.71 1.98 13.35
N VAL A 137 1.72 1.05 12.38
CA VAL A 137 0.77 -0.07 12.36
C VAL A 137 0.96 -0.98 13.57
N TRP A 138 2.21 -1.24 13.96
CA TRP A 138 2.51 -2.00 15.16
C TRP A 138 2.03 -1.30 16.43
N LEU A 139 2.26 0.01 16.57
CA LEU A 139 1.73 0.80 17.69
C LEU A 139 0.20 0.79 17.71
N ALA A 140 -0.45 0.99 16.57
CA ALA A 140 -1.91 0.95 16.43
C ALA A 140 -2.48 -0.43 16.79
N SER A 141 -1.76 -1.51 16.48
CA SER A 141 -2.16 -2.87 16.86
C SER A 141 -2.15 -3.11 18.38
N ARG A 142 -1.40 -2.31 19.14
CA ARG A 142 -1.35 -2.37 20.61
C ARG A 142 -2.44 -1.53 21.28
N THR A 143 -2.90 -0.48 20.62
CA THR A 143 -4.07 0.27 21.09
C THR A 143 -5.32 -0.54 20.79
N LYS A 144 -6.01 -1.03 21.83
CA LYS A 144 -7.29 -1.74 21.67
C LYS A 144 -8.28 -0.80 20.98
N VAL A 145 -8.49 -0.95 19.68
CA VAL A 145 -9.64 -0.35 18.99
C VAL A 145 -10.88 -1.03 19.59
N PRO A 146 -11.81 -0.29 20.23
CA PRO A 146 -13.01 -0.88 20.82
C PRO A 146 -13.78 -1.60 19.71
N GLN A 147 -13.97 -2.91 19.85
CA GLN A 147 -14.91 -3.65 19.02
C GLN A 147 -16.32 -3.22 19.43
N THR A 148 -16.90 -2.23 18.75
CA THR A 148 -18.34 -2.05 18.80
C THR A 148 -18.97 -3.25 18.11
N GLN A 149 -19.58 -4.11 18.93
CA GLN A 149 -20.53 -5.14 18.52
C GLN A 149 -21.71 -4.52 17.76
#